data_AF-R9HGZ0-F1
#
_entry.id   AF-R9HGZ0-F1
#
_cell.length_a   1.000
_cell.length_b   1.000
_cell.length_c   1.000
_cell.angle_alpha   90.00
_cell.angle_beta   90.00
_cell.angle_gamma   90.00
#
_symmetry.space_group_name_H-M   'P 1'
#
loop_
_entity.id
_entity.type
_entity.pdbx_description
1 polymer ?
#
loop_
_entity_poly.entity_id
_entity_poly.type
_entity_poly.pdbx_seq_one_letter_code
_entity_poly.pdbx_strand_id
1 'polypeptide(L)'
;MGTIVCILALLLAGHGLGLIIKMRMFCLLIKRVETKYIKKIDGIVVDVDTYVKDGKLLMRPSVEFTLEGEGEKCCRSINPNIIVEDITQFSYYPKDFHIGDKVTVWYNLDNDAMFVEQKMQLTRLFVRLFIPGCFFIISSILGMCYVMNS
;
A
#
# COMPACT_ATOMS: atom_id res chain seq x y z
N MET A 1 -31.68 16.31 21.46
CA MET A 1 -31.12 15.99 20.14
C MET A 1 -29.69 16.48 19.97
N GLY A 2 -29.35 17.73 20.34
CA GLY A 2 -27.99 18.29 20.18
C GLY A 2 -26.85 17.52 20.85
N THR A 3 -27.05 16.95 22.04
CA THR A 3 -26.04 16.13 22.73
C THR A 3 -25.67 14.85 21.97
N ILE A 4 -26.65 14.19 21.37
CA ILE A 4 -26.43 12.98 20.56
C ILE A 4 -25.63 13.33 19.30
N VAL A 5 -26.00 14.42 18.61
CA VAL A 5 -25.29 14.89 17.42
C VAL A 5 -23.84 15.27 17.75
N CYS A 6 -23.61 15.90 18.91
CA CYS A 6 -22.27 16.27 19.39
C CYS A 6 -21.39 15.03 19.68
N ILE A 7 -21.94 14.00 20.34
CA ILE A 7 -21.22 12.75 20.59
C ILE A 7 -20.86 12.05 19.28
N LEU A 8 -21.79 11.97 18.32
CA LEU A 8 -21.51 11.41 17.01
C LEU A 8 -20.43 12.20 16.26
N ALA A 9 -20.47 13.53 16.29
CA ALA A 9 -19.46 14.36 15.65
C ALA A 9 -18.06 14.08 16.22
N LEU A 10 -17.90 13.99 17.54
CA LEU A 10 -16.62 13.67 18.18
C LEU A 10 -16.10 12.28 17.79
N LEU A 11 -16.98 11.27 17.71
CA LEU A 11 -16.60 9.92 17.27
C LEU A 11 -16.13 9.92 15.81
N LEU A 12 -16.84 10.63 14.93
CA LEU A 12 -16.48 10.77 13.52
C LEU A 12 -15.15 11.51 13.35
N ALA A 13 -14.92 12.60 14.10
CA ALA A 13 -13.65 13.31 14.11
C ALA A 13 -12.49 12.40 14.53
N GLY A 14 -12.68 11.60 15.60
CA GLY A 14 -11.67 10.64 16.06
C GLY A 14 -11.33 9.60 14.99
N HIS A 15 -12.33 9.02 14.34
CA HIS A 15 -12.14 8.08 13.24
C HIS A 15 -11.44 8.71 12.03
N GLY A 16 -11.83 9.92 11.65
CA GLY A 16 -11.20 10.67 10.55
C GLY A 16 -9.74 10.98 10.83
N LEU A 17 -9.42 11.45 12.05
CA LEU A 17 -8.06 11.72 12.49
C LEU A 17 -7.20 10.45 12.47
N GLY A 18 -7.73 9.32 12.95
CA GLY A 18 -7.04 8.03 12.93
C GLY A 18 -6.67 7.57 11.51
N LEU A 19 -7.57 7.77 10.54
CA LEU A 19 -7.31 7.46 9.12
C LEU A 19 -6.23 8.38 8.52
N ILE A 20 -6.22 9.67 8.85
CA ILE A 20 -5.18 10.61 8.41
C ILE A 20 -3.81 10.26 9.00
N ILE A 21 -3.74 9.86 10.27
CA ILE A 21 -2.49 9.44 10.90
C ILE A 21 -1.94 8.18 10.22
N LYS A 22 -2.80 7.17 9.98
CA LYS A 22 -2.42 5.97 9.22
C LYS A 22 -1.92 6.31 7.82
N MET A 23 -2.59 7.24 7.15
CA MET A 23 -2.15 7.75 5.85
C MET A 23 -0.75 8.36 5.92
N ARG A 24 -0.49 9.24 6.90
CA ARG A 24 0.81 9.89 7.06
C ARG A 24 1.93 8.87 7.28
N MET A 25 1.70 7.87 8.13
CA MET A 25 2.62 6.75 8.34
C MET A 25 2.87 5.98 7.04
N PHE A 26 1.81 5.69 6.28
CA PHE A 26 1.93 5.01 4.99
C PHE A 26 2.75 5.83 3.98
N CYS A 27 2.51 7.13 3.84
CA CYS A 27 3.29 8.01 2.98
C CYS A 27 4.79 8.02 3.36
N LEU A 28 5.11 8.00 4.67
CA LEU A 28 6.49 7.91 5.13
C LEU A 28 7.14 6.56 4.79
N LEU A 29 6.38 5.46 4.89
CA LEU A 29 6.84 4.14 4.48
C LEU A 29 7.15 4.10 2.99
N ILE A 30 6.25 4.63 2.14
CA ILE A 30 6.47 4.66 0.68
C ILE A 30 7.69 5.52 0.33
N LYS A 31 7.86 6.68 0.97
CA LYS A 31 9.08 7.48 0.78
C LYS A 31 10.35 6.71 1.16
N ARG A 32 10.31 5.95 2.26
CA ARG A 32 11.46 5.12 2.67
C ARG A 32 11.75 4.00 1.67
N VAL A 33 10.71 3.36 1.16
CA VAL A 33 10.85 2.34 0.11
C VAL A 33 11.42 2.97 -1.16
N GLU A 34 10.92 4.13 -1.59
CA GLU A 34 11.49 4.86 -2.73
C GLU A 34 12.96 5.23 -2.55
N THR A 35 13.37 5.62 -1.34
CA THR A 35 14.79 5.90 -1.07
C THR A 35 15.66 4.65 -1.05
N LYS A 36 15.12 3.49 -0.64
CA LYS A 36 15.87 2.22 -0.55
C LYS A 36 15.89 1.46 -1.89
N TYR A 37 14.87 1.65 -2.73
CA TYR A 37 14.70 0.99 -4.01
C TYR A 37 14.69 2.04 -5.12
N ILE A 38 15.89 2.39 -5.56
CA ILE A 38 16.13 3.53 -6.46
C ILE A 38 15.61 3.25 -7.88
N LYS A 39 15.62 1.98 -8.32
CA LYS A 39 15.24 1.62 -9.70
C LYS A 39 13.87 0.94 -9.71
N LYS A 40 12.98 1.42 -10.59
CA LYS A 40 11.66 0.85 -10.84
C LYS A 40 11.61 0.34 -12.28
N ILE A 41 11.13 -0.87 -12.48
CA ILE A 41 11.07 -1.53 -13.79
C ILE A 41 9.65 -2.07 -13.98
N ASP A 42 9.04 -1.82 -15.13
CA ASP A 42 7.76 -2.45 -15.45
C ASP A 42 8.00 -3.92 -15.87
N GLY A 43 7.18 -4.82 -15.35
CA GLY A 43 7.25 -6.24 -15.62
C GLY A 43 5.86 -6.86 -15.79
N ILE A 44 5.84 -8.09 -16.28
CA ILE A 44 4.63 -8.90 -16.46
C ILE A 44 4.79 -10.20 -15.68
N VAL A 45 3.77 -10.58 -14.91
CA VAL A 45 3.77 -11.87 -14.23
C VAL A 45 3.57 -12.98 -15.26
N VAL A 46 4.55 -13.87 -15.38
CA VAL A 46 4.52 -15.00 -16.32
C VAL A 46 4.12 -16.31 -15.64
N ASP A 47 4.37 -16.43 -14.34
CA ASP A 47 4.03 -17.61 -13.55
C ASP A 47 3.83 -17.22 -12.08
N VAL A 48 3.11 -18.04 -11.32
CA VAL A 48 2.80 -17.79 -9.91
C VAL A 48 2.93 -19.08 -9.12
N ASP A 49 3.99 -19.16 -8.31
CA ASP A 49 4.17 -20.24 -7.36
C ASP A 49 3.40 -19.97 -6.08
N THR A 50 2.95 -21.02 -5.39
CA THR A 50 2.38 -20.90 -4.04
C THR A 50 3.26 -21.64 -3.03
N TYR A 51 3.47 -21.04 -1.87
CA TYR A 51 4.26 -21.63 -0.79
C TYR A 51 3.63 -21.32 0.57
N VAL A 52 3.79 -22.23 1.53
CA VAL A 52 3.27 -22.03 2.88
C VAL A 52 4.38 -21.48 3.76
N LYS A 53 4.10 -20.36 4.44
CA LYS A 53 4.98 -19.81 5.47
C LYS A 53 4.13 -19.42 6.68
N ASP A 54 4.54 -19.85 7.87
CA ASP A 54 3.85 -19.56 9.13
C ASP A 54 2.34 -19.90 9.10
N GLY A 55 1.98 -21.02 8.45
CA GLY A 55 0.61 -21.48 8.29
C GLY A 55 -0.24 -20.68 7.29
N LYS A 56 0.33 -19.68 6.61
CA LYS A 56 -0.34 -18.91 5.55
C LYS A 56 0.14 -19.35 4.18
N LEU A 57 -0.81 -19.58 3.27
CA LEU A 57 -0.54 -19.78 1.85
C LEU A 57 -0.17 -18.42 1.24
N LEU A 58 1.03 -18.32 0.69
CA LEU A 58 1.58 -17.12 0.06
C LEU A 58 1.86 -17.40 -1.41
N MET A 59 1.73 -16.38 -2.25
CA MET A 59 2.09 -16.45 -3.66
C MET A 59 3.47 -15.85 -3.88
N ARG A 60 4.22 -16.39 -4.83
CA ARG A 60 5.50 -15.87 -5.32
C ARG A 60 5.41 -15.71 -6.84
N PRO A 61 5.23 -14.50 -7.36
CA PRO A 61 5.16 -14.28 -8.79
C PRO A 61 6.56 -14.38 -9.42
N SER A 62 6.60 -15.05 -10.56
CA SER A 62 7.70 -14.97 -11.52
C SER A 62 7.39 -13.86 -12.51
N VAL A 63 8.28 -12.88 -12.59
CA VAL A 63 8.09 -11.68 -13.39
C VAL A 63 9.11 -11.65 -14.52
N GLU A 64 8.62 -11.41 -15.73
CA GLU A 64 9.43 -11.09 -16.90
C GLU A 64 9.58 -9.56 -16.99
N PHE A 65 10.81 -9.07 -16.99
CA PHE A 65 11.14 -7.65 -17.08
C PHE A 65 12.42 -7.43 -17.88
N THR A 66 12.58 -6.23 -18.43
CA THR A 66 13.78 -5.85 -19.20
C THR A 66 14.60 -4.86 -18.38
N LEU A 67 15.85 -5.20 -18.08
CA LEU A 67 16.79 -4.30 -17.40
C LEU A 67 17.29 -3.26 -18.39
N GLU A 68 17.21 -1.97 -18.05
CA GLU A 68 17.80 -0.91 -18.88
C GLU A 68 19.30 -1.17 -19.07
N GLY A 69 19.70 -1.46 -20.31
CA GLY A 69 21.08 -1.78 -20.71
C GLY A 69 21.26 -3.19 -21.27
N GLU A 70 20.36 -4.13 -20.93
CA GLU A 70 20.33 -5.48 -21.49
C GLU A 70 19.12 -5.60 -22.43
N GLY A 71 19.36 -5.91 -23.70
CA GLY A 71 18.29 -6.20 -24.66
C GLY A 71 17.53 -7.50 -24.37
N GLU A 72 17.91 -8.23 -23.32
CA GLU A 72 17.34 -9.50 -22.94
C GLU A 72 16.24 -9.36 -21.88
N LYS A 73 15.21 -10.19 -22.03
CA LYS A 73 14.12 -10.28 -21.06
C LYS A 73 14.54 -11.24 -19.95
N CYS A 74 14.63 -10.74 -18.73
CA CYS A 74 14.95 -11.55 -17.56
C CYS A 74 13.66 -12.04 -16.90
N CYS A 75 13.60 -13.34 -16.61
CA CYS A 75 12.55 -13.93 -15.79
C CYS A 75 13.11 -14.27 -14.40
N ARG A 76 12.56 -13.67 -13.34
CA ARG A 76 12.91 -14.05 -11.95
C ARG A 76 11.67 -14.21 -11.09
N SER A 77 11.70 -15.24 -10.24
CA SER A 77 10.77 -15.38 -9.12
C SER A 77 11.15 -14.40 -8.03
N ILE A 78 10.28 -13.46 -7.72
CA ILE A 78 10.57 -12.36 -6.80
C ILE A 78 9.64 -12.46 -5.59
N ASN A 79 10.19 -12.23 -4.39
CA ASN A 79 9.39 -12.20 -3.19
C ASN A 79 8.51 -10.94 -3.18
N PRO A 80 7.18 -11.08 -3.05
CA PRO A 80 6.30 -9.92 -2.98
C PRO A 80 6.40 -9.18 -1.63
N ASN A 81 6.97 -9.80 -0.60
CA ASN A 81 7.03 -9.20 0.72
C ASN A 81 8.21 -8.23 0.83
N ILE A 82 7.90 -6.96 1.14
CA ILE A 82 8.91 -5.98 1.53
C ILE A 82 9.21 -6.18 3.02
N ILE A 83 10.44 -6.58 3.35
CA ILE A 83 10.94 -6.58 4.73
C ILE A 83 11.66 -5.25 4.95
N VAL A 84 10.93 -4.26 5.47
CA VAL A 84 11.54 -3.03 5.98
C VAL A 84 11.90 -3.29 7.44
N GLU A 85 13.17 -3.63 7.69
CA GLU A 85 13.72 -3.64 9.06
C GLU A 85 13.56 -2.25 9.68
N ASP A 86 13.28 -2.22 10.99
CA ASP A 86 12.90 -1.08 11.87
C ASP A 86 11.43 -0.70 12.06
N ILE A 87 10.48 -1.21 11.26
CA ILE A 87 9.05 -1.00 11.56
C ILE A 87 8.33 -2.33 11.36
N THR A 88 8.02 -3.01 12.47
CA THR A 88 7.10 -4.17 12.59
C THR A 88 6.69 -4.74 11.24
N GLN A 89 7.40 -5.78 10.77
CA GLN A 89 7.14 -6.57 9.56
C GLN A 89 5.85 -6.13 8.84
N PHE A 90 5.93 -5.08 8.03
CA PHE A 90 4.80 -4.68 7.21
C PHE A 90 4.77 -5.67 6.05
N SER A 91 4.22 -6.85 6.31
CA SER A 91 3.97 -7.86 5.29
C SER A 91 2.90 -7.30 4.37
N TYR A 92 3.34 -6.55 3.37
CA TYR A 92 2.51 -6.12 2.27
C TYR A 92 2.22 -7.37 1.46
N TYR A 93 1.16 -8.10 1.81
CA TYR A 93 0.69 -9.24 1.03
C TYR A 93 -0.06 -8.68 -0.17
N PRO A 94 0.50 -8.72 -1.38
CA PRO A 94 -0.27 -8.34 -2.54
C PRO A 94 -1.39 -9.37 -2.68
N LYS A 95 -2.55 -8.89 -3.13
CA LYS A 95 -3.62 -9.76 -3.63
C LYS A 95 -3.07 -10.78 -4.62
N ASP A 96 -3.81 -11.89 -4.74
CA ASP A 96 -3.56 -12.99 -5.67
C ASP A 96 -3.02 -12.47 -7.01
N PHE A 97 -1.76 -12.77 -7.31
CA PHE A 97 -1.17 -12.44 -8.60
C PHE A 97 -1.76 -13.36 -9.64
N HIS A 98 -2.06 -12.82 -10.81
CA HIS A 98 -2.50 -13.61 -11.95
C HIS A 98 -1.48 -13.50 -13.08
N ILE A 99 -1.34 -14.58 -13.84
CA ILE A 99 -0.51 -14.58 -15.05
C ILE A 99 -1.05 -13.50 -16.00
N GLY A 100 -0.15 -12.64 -16.49
CA GLY A 100 -0.47 -11.48 -17.32
C GLY A 100 -0.65 -10.16 -16.55
N ASP A 101 -0.61 -10.17 -15.21
CA ASP A 101 -0.68 -8.94 -14.43
C ASP A 101 0.52 -8.03 -14.73
N LYS A 102 0.23 -6.73 -14.94
CA LYS A 102 1.25 -5.69 -15.06
C LYS A 102 1.70 -5.27 -13.67
N VAL A 103 2.99 -5.42 -13.41
CA VAL A 103 3.60 -5.15 -12.10
C VAL A 103 4.78 -4.20 -12.25
N THR A 104 5.13 -3.55 -11.16
CA THR A 104 6.35 -2.75 -11.03
C THR A 104 7.31 -3.51 -10.12
N VAL A 105 8.47 -3.85 -10.66
CA VAL A 105 9.59 -4.44 -9.95
C VAL A 105 10.43 -3.31 -9.39
N TRP A 106 10.65 -3.35 -8.09
CA TRP A 106 11.49 -2.41 -7.38
C TRP A 106 12.81 -3.08 -7.05
N TYR A 107 13.90 -2.45 -7.47
CA TYR A 107 15.25 -2.99 -7.36
C TYR A 107 16.13 -2.08 -6.50
N ASN A 108 16.78 -2.69 -5.51
CA ASN A 108 17.80 -2.04 -4.71
C ASN A 108 19.18 -2.38 -5.31
N LEU A 109 19.93 -1.34 -5.67
CA LEU A 109 21.26 -1.44 -6.25
C LEU A 109 22.32 -1.91 -5.24
N ASP A 110 22.08 -1.69 -3.94
CA ASP A 110 23.10 -1.91 -2.92
C ASP A 110 23.18 -3.38 -2.46
N ASN A 111 22.07 -4.12 -2.54
CA ASN A 111 21.98 -5.47 -1.96
C ASN A 111 21.25 -6.50 -2.85
N ASP A 112 21.04 -6.17 -4.12
CA ASP A 112 20.29 -6.99 -5.10
C ASP A 112 18.88 -7.40 -4.66
N ALA A 113 18.32 -6.76 -3.61
CA ALA A 113 16.98 -7.08 -3.15
C ALA A 113 15.95 -6.55 -4.16
N MET A 114 15.03 -7.42 -4.51
CA MET A 114 13.90 -7.11 -5.37
C MET A 114 12.59 -7.36 -4.63
N PHE A 115 11.60 -6.52 -4.90
CA PHE A 115 10.21 -6.83 -4.60
C PHE A 115 9.29 -6.42 -5.74
N VAL A 116 8.12 -7.04 -5.78
CA VAL A 116 7.11 -6.82 -6.82
C VAL A 116 5.90 -6.14 -6.22
N GLU A 117 5.42 -5.13 -6.92
CA GLU A 117 4.19 -4.44 -6.58
C GLU A 117 3.23 -4.42 -7.78
N GLN A 118 1.95 -4.74 -7.57
CA GLN A 118 0.93 -4.53 -8.59
C GLN A 118 0.70 -3.04 -8.84
N LYS A 119 0.65 -2.65 -10.12
CA LYS A 119 0.39 -1.27 -10.52
C LYS A 119 -0.91 -0.77 -9.88
N MET A 120 -0.90 0.47 -9.38
CA MET A 120 -2.03 1.15 -8.73
C MET A 120 -2.41 0.69 -7.30
N GLN A 121 -1.72 -0.27 -6.67
CA GLN A 121 -2.08 -0.66 -5.30
C GLN A 121 -1.82 0.45 -4.27
N LEU A 122 -0.67 1.13 -4.33
CA LEU A 122 -0.39 2.28 -3.44
C LEU A 122 -1.42 3.38 -3.59
N THR A 123 -1.74 3.74 -4.83
CA THR A 123 -2.74 4.77 -5.14
C THR A 123 -4.12 4.35 -4.63
N ARG A 124 -4.49 3.08 -4.79
CA ARG A 124 -5.76 2.55 -4.29
C ARG A 124 -5.81 2.53 -2.76
N LEU A 125 -4.72 2.16 -2.09
CA LEU A 125 -4.64 2.16 -0.63
C LEU A 125 -4.69 3.59 -0.10
N PHE A 126 -3.99 4.51 -0.74
CA PHE A 126 -4.06 5.95 -0.46
C PHE A 126 -5.51 6.44 -0.58
N VAL A 127 -6.16 6.21 -1.72
CA VAL A 127 -7.56 6.60 -1.95
C VAL A 127 -8.50 5.99 -0.89
N ARG A 128 -8.29 4.71 -0.51
CA ARG A 128 -9.06 4.02 0.52
C ARG A 128 -8.89 4.57 1.93
N LEU A 129 -7.79 5.25 2.23
CA LEU A 129 -7.56 5.87 3.54
C LEU A 129 -7.96 7.35 3.52
N PHE A 130 -7.64 8.06 2.43
CA PHE A 130 -7.83 9.50 2.29
C PHE A 130 -9.30 9.89 2.21
N ILE A 131 -10.02 9.33 1.25
CA ILE A 131 -11.41 9.71 0.94
C ILE A 131 -12.32 9.53 2.17
N PRO A 132 -12.36 8.36 2.83
CA PRO A 132 -13.18 8.20 4.02
C PRO A 132 -12.68 9.07 5.18
N GLY A 133 -11.36 9.25 5.35
CA GLY A 133 -10.81 10.15 6.36
C GLY A 133 -11.32 11.58 6.22
N CYS A 134 -11.27 12.14 5.01
CA CYS A 134 -11.82 13.46 4.69
C CYS A 134 -13.33 13.51 4.89
N PHE A 135 -14.06 12.49 4.45
CA PHE A 135 -15.52 12.41 4.61
C PHE A 135 -15.94 12.46 6.09
N PHE A 136 -15.26 11.71 6.96
CA PHE A 136 -15.55 11.70 8.40
C PHE A 136 -15.27 13.05 9.06
N ILE A 137 -14.19 13.74 8.66
CA ILE A 137 -13.86 15.06 9.20
C ILE A 137 -14.89 16.10 8.76
N ILE A 138 -15.25 16.13 7.47
CA ILE A 138 -16.26 17.07 6.94
C ILE A 138 -17.61 16.81 7.61
N SER A 139 -18.01 15.55 7.75
CA SER A 139 -19.26 15.17 8.42
C SER A 139 -19.27 15.60 9.88
N SER A 140 -18.14 15.49 10.58
CA SER A 140 -17.99 15.98 11.95
C SER A 140 -18.12 17.50 12.04
N ILE A 141 -17.50 18.25 11.13
CA ILE A 141 -17.56 19.72 11.12
C ILE A 141 -19.00 20.18 10.89
N LEU A 142 -19.68 19.59 9.91
CA LEU A 142 -21.09 19.89 9.62
C LEU A 142 -22.00 19.58 10.81
N GLY A 143 -21.78 18.44 11.49
CA GLY A 143 -22.50 18.07 12.70
C GLY A 143 -22.31 19.08 13.84
N MET A 144 -21.08 19.57 14.03
CA MET A 144 -20.80 20.60 15.04
C MET A 144 -21.43 21.95 14.66
N CYS A 145 -21.36 22.37 13.40
CA CYS A 145 -22.01 23.60 12.93
C CYS A 145 -23.53 23.56 13.12
N TYR A 146 -24.17 22.40 12.91
CA TYR A 146 -25.60 22.22 13.14
C TYR A 146 -25.97 22.38 14.63
N VAL A 147 -25.16 21.81 15.54
CA VAL A 147 -25.39 21.95 16.98
C VAL A 147 -25.18 23.39 17.47
N MET A 148 -24.24 24.14 16.87
CA MET A 148 -24.00 25.54 17.25
C MET A 148 -25.05 26.53 16.73
N ASN A 149 -25.73 26.19 15.63
CA ASN A 149 -26.76 27.03 15.01
C ASN A 149 -28.20 26.62 15.40
N SER A 150 -28.36 25.60 16.24
CA SER A 150 -29.64 25.10 16.77
C SER A 150 -29.84 25.53 18.22
#